data_AF-A0AB74EP86-F1
#
_entry.id   AF-A0AB74EP86-F1
#
_cell.length_a   1.000
_cell.length_b   1.000
_cell.length_c   1.000
_cell.angle_alpha   90.00
_cell.angle_beta   90.00
_cell.angle_gamma   90.00
#
_symmetry.space_group_name_H-M   'P 1'
#
loop_
_entity.id
_entity.type
_entity.pdbx_description
1 polymer ?
#
loop_
_entity_poly.entity_id
_entity_poly.type
_entity_poly.pdbx_seq_one_letter_code
_entity_poly.pdbx_strand_id
1 'polypeptide(L)'
;MPDELFSELKLYFSEKFDWDNLTVGEVFLHFEANSEVASRFRYDGPFAKRIAENIRQYGHPNWYDWRLANWGCKWDVNPDCTFVTVGESGIRISCDTAWGPPEGIYRELAKRFPDVEFEAKYLEEGMWFAGTYEGHEGALFDYPCTDDGVRDFATEHFGCEYDDED
;
A
#
# COMPACT_ATOMS: atom_id res chain seq x y z
N MET A 1 -9.56 -5.56 16.51
CA MET A 1 -10.73 -5.92 17.33
C MET A 1 -10.30 -7.05 18.25
N PRO A 2 -10.91 -7.27 19.42
CA PRO A 2 -10.74 -8.54 20.11
C PRO A 2 -11.20 -9.66 19.16
N ASP A 3 -10.38 -10.67 18.91
CA ASP A 3 -10.65 -11.76 17.95
C ASP A 3 -12.00 -12.49 18.21
N GLU A 4 -12.48 -12.39 19.45
CA GLU A 4 -13.77 -12.92 19.89
C GLU A 4 -14.97 -12.21 19.22
N LEU A 5 -14.91 -10.89 19.03
CA LEU A 5 -16.08 -10.12 18.54
C LEU A 5 -16.45 -10.49 17.10
N PHE A 6 -15.45 -10.69 16.23
CA PHE A 6 -15.69 -11.11 14.86
C PHE A 6 -16.22 -12.55 14.80
N SER A 7 -15.65 -13.43 15.61
CA SER A 7 -16.10 -14.83 15.69
C SER A 7 -17.55 -14.94 16.17
N GLU A 8 -17.92 -14.16 17.18
CA GLU A 8 -19.31 -14.06 17.66
C GLU A 8 -20.26 -13.47 16.60
N LEU A 9 -19.85 -12.41 15.90
CA LEU A 9 -20.62 -11.80 14.82
C LEU A 9 -20.90 -12.83 13.73
N LYS A 10 -19.84 -13.51 13.27
CA LYS A 10 -19.93 -14.53 12.23
C LYS A 10 -20.87 -15.66 12.67
N LEU A 11 -20.71 -16.19 13.88
CA LEU A 11 -21.61 -17.22 14.42
C LEU A 11 -23.07 -16.75 14.44
N TYR A 12 -23.32 -15.56 14.99
CA TYR A 12 -24.67 -14.99 15.09
C TYR A 12 -25.36 -14.87 13.73
N PHE A 13 -24.64 -14.38 12.71
CA PHE A 13 -25.20 -14.23 11.37
C PHE A 13 -25.32 -15.58 10.65
N SER A 14 -24.36 -16.49 10.79
CA SER A 14 -24.44 -17.85 10.22
C SER A 14 -25.62 -18.68 10.77
N GLU A 15 -26.05 -18.45 12.00
CA GLU A 15 -27.22 -19.11 12.58
C GLU A 15 -28.57 -18.56 12.07
N LYS A 16 -28.58 -17.33 11.57
CA LYS A 16 -29.81 -16.58 11.22
C LYS A 16 -29.99 -16.36 9.73
N PHE A 17 -28.90 -16.35 8.99
CA PHE A 17 -28.85 -16.04 7.58
C PHE A 17 -28.01 -17.10 6.86
N ASP A 18 -28.26 -17.26 5.58
CA ASP A 18 -27.35 -17.96 4.70
C ASP A 18 -26.08 -17.12 4.53
N TRP A 19 -25.07 -17.41 5.34
CA TRP A 19 -23.82 -16.62 5.42
C TRP A 19 -23.14 -16.44 4.06
N ASP A 20 -23.18 -17.46 3.21
CA ASP A 20 -22.47 -17.46 1.92
C ASP A 20 -23.18 -16.59 0.87
N ASN A 21 -24.49 -16.32 1.05
CA ASN A 21 -25.29 -15.48 0.16
C ASN A 21 -25.75 -14.16 0.81
N LEU A 22 -25.40 -13.92 2.07
CA LEU A 22 -25.79 -12.75 2.83
C LEU A 22 -25.17 -11.48 2.24
N THR A 23 -26.02 -10.53 1.85
CA THR A 23 -25.58 -9.26 1.29
C THR A 23 -25.31 -8.22 2.38
N VAL A 24 -24.44 -7.24 2.07
CA VAL A 24 -24.18 -6.10 2.95
C VAL A 24 -25.45 -5.28 3.23
N GLY A 25 -26.36 -5.20 2.25
CA GLY A 25 -27.64 -4.50 2.42
C GLY A 25 -28.55 -5.17 3.45
N GLU A 26 -28.61 -6.51 3.46
CA GLU A 26 -29.36 -7.27 4.46
C GLU A 26 -28.77 -7.11 5.86
N VAL A 27 -27.43 -7.10 5.98
CA VAL A 27 -26.75 -6.81 7.25
C VAL A 27 -27.13 -5.43 7.78
N PHE A 28 -27.16 -4.41 6.92
CA PHE A 28 -27.57 -3.06 7.31
C PHE A 28 -29.02 -3.01 7.78
N LEU A 29 -29.94 -3.60 7.03
CA LEU A 29 -31.36 -3.67 7.41
C LEU A 29 -31.55 -4.41 8.73
N HIS A 30 -30.81 -5.49 8.95
CA HIS A 30 -30.87 -6.26 10.19
C HIS A 30 -30.42 -5.42 11.39
N PHE A 31 -29.30 -4.70 11.29
CA PHE A 31 -28.83 -3.84 12.38
C PHE A 31 -29.73 -2.62 12.62
N GLU A 32 -30.31 -2.04 11.57
CA GLU A 32 -31.28 -0.94 11.69
C GLU A 32 -32.57 -1.40 12.39
N ALA A 33 -33.02 -2.63 12.14
CA ALA A 33 -34.19 -3.21 12.80
C ALA A 33 -33.93 -3.72 14.24
N ASN A 34 -32.67 -4.00 14.59
CA ASN A 34 -32.31 -4.65 15.86
C ASN A 34 -31.23 -3.85 16.62
N SER A 35 -31.65 -2.76 17.29
CA SER A 35 -30.74 -1.83 17.98
C SER A 35 -29.90 -2.47 19.11
N GLU A 36 -30.45 -3.45 19.84
CA GLU A 36 -29.70 -4.19 20.87
C GLU A 36 -28.57 -5.03 20.27
N VAL A 37 -28.83 -5.68 19.14
CA VAL A 37 -27.84 -6.47 18.39
C VAL A 37 -26.78 -5.55 17.80
N ALA A 38 -27.18 -4.42 17.22
CA ALA A 38 -26.27 -3.40 16.73
C ALA A 38 -25.35 -2.87 17.83
N SER A 39 -25.89 -2.60 19.03
CA SER A 39 -25.12 -2.18 20.18
C SER A 39 -24.14 -3.24 20.67
N ARG A 40 -24.58 -4.51 20.77
CA ARG A 40 -23.73 -5.65 21.14
C ARG A 40 -22.50 -5.76 20.25
N PHE A 41 -22.68 -5.63 18.94
CA PHE A 41 -21.59 -5.74 17.95
C PHE A 41 -20.90 -4.40 17.65
N ARG A 42 -21.23 -3.33 18.40
CA ARG A 42 -20.67 -1.99 18.22
C ARG A 42 -20.80 -1.48 16.79
N TYR A 43 -21.93 -1.79 16.14
CA TYR A 43 -22.20 -1.40 14.77
C TYR A 43 -22.27 0.13 14.64
N ASP A 44 -21.45 0.67 13.74
CA ASP A 44 -21.46 2.06 13.33
C ASP A 44 -22.00 2.14 11.89
N GLY A 45 -23.29 2.48 11.77
CA GLY A 45 -23.98 2.55 10.48
C GLY A 45 -23.36 3.56 9.50
N PRO A 46 -23.11 4.82 9.91
CA PRO A 46 -22.38 5.78 9.07
C PRO A 46 -21.03 5.25 8.57
N PHE A 47 -20.24 4.61 9.44
CA PHE A 47 -18.93 4.06 9.06
C PHE A 47 -19.06 2.87 8.10
N ALA A 48 -19.99 1.95 8.35
CA ALA A 48 -20.22 0.80 7.47
C ALA A 48 -20.71 1.22 6.08
N LYS A 49 -21.61 2.21 6.00
CA LYS A 49 -22.06 2.82 4.73
C LYS A 49 -20.90 3.49 3.99
N ARG A 50 -20.00 4.17 4.71
CA ARG A 50 -18.79 4.76 4.10
C ARG A 50 -17.88 3.71 3.48
N ILE A 51 -17.64 2.59 4.17
CA ILE A 51 -16.82 1.49 3.64
C ILE A 51 -17.46 0.91 2.37
N ALA A 52 -18.76 0.62 2.39
CA ALA A 52 -19.46 0.09 1.21
C ALA A 52 -19.37 1.05 0.01
N GLU A 53 -19.52 2.36 0.24
CA GLU A 53 -19.38 3.36 -0.82
C GLU A 53 -17.93 3.47 -1.33
N ASN A 54 -16.93 3.40 -0.45
CA ASN A 54 -15.53 3.41 -0.85
C ASN A 54 -15.20 2.22 -1.75
N ILE A 55 -15.67 1.02 -1.40
CA ILE A 55 -15.50 -0.18 -2.24
C ILE A 55 -16.18 0.03 -3.60
N ARG A 56 -17.39 0.59 -3.62
CA ARG A 56 -18.12 0.83 -4.86
C ARG A 56 -17.43 1.84 -5.79
N GLN A 57 -16.91 2.93 -5.22
CA GLN A 57 -16.30 4.02 -6.01
C GLN A 57 -14.85 3.73 -6.39
N TYR A 58 -14.07 3.17 -5.46
CA TYR A 58 -12.61 3.08 -5.57
C TYR A 58 -12.10 1.64 -5.59
N GLY A 59 -12.96 0.63 -5.36
CA GLY A 59 -12.55 -0.77 -5.27
C GLY A 59 -11.93 -1.17 -3.93
N HIS A 60 -11.77 -0.23 -2.99
CA HIS A 60 -11.07 -0.43 -1.72
C HIS A 60 -11.86 0.14 -0.54
N PRO A 61 -11.82 -0.50 0.65
CA PRO A 61 -12.65 -0.09 1.79
C PRO A 61 -12.17 1.19 2.48
N ASN A 62 -10.88 1.53 2.34
CA ASN A 62 -10.28 2.69 2.96
C ASN A 62 -9.11 3.22 2.09
N TRP A 63 -8.63 4.41 2.45
CA TRP A 63 -7.55 5.08 1.72
C TRP A 63 -6.22 4.31 1.81
N TYR A 64 -6.00 3.54 2.88
CA TYR A 64 -4.77 2.81 3.12
C TYR A 64 -4.61 1.65 2.13
N ASP A 65 -5.64 0.81 2.02
CA ASP A 65 -5.67 -0.31 1.08
C ASP A 65 -5.60 0.19 -0.36
N TRP A 66 -6.25 1.33 -0.66
CA TRP A 66 -6.16 1.96 -1.97
C TRP A 66 -4.72 2.40 -2.29
N ARG A 67 -4.01 3.05 -1.36
CA ARG A 67 -2.63 3.50 -1.58
C ARG A 67 -1.66 2.35 -1.79
N LEU A 68 -1.74 1.30 -0.97
CA LEU A 68 -0.90 0.12 -1.17
C LEU A 68 -1.14 -0.50 -2.56
N ALA A 69 -2.39 -0.63 -2.98
CA ALA A 69 -2.72 -1.24 -4.27
C ALA A 69 -2.33 -0.38 -5.49
N ASN A 70 -2.34 0.95 -5.36
CA ASN A 70 -2.10 1.86 -6.49
C ASN A 70 -0.68 2.41 -6.53
N TRP A 71 -0.07 2.66 -5.37
CA TRP A 71 1.25 3.28 -5.26
C TRP A 71 2.32 2.31 -4.79
N GLY A 72 1.96 1.27 -4.04
CA GLY A 72 2.91 0.34 -3.42
C GLY A 72 3.40 0.77 -2.03
N CYS A 73 3.20 2.05 -1.66
CA CYS A 73 3.59 2.58 -0.35
C CYS A 73 2.41 3.20 0.42
N LYS A 74 2.56 3.30 1.75
CA LYS A 74 1.51 3.80 2.65
C LYS A 74 1.39 5.32 2.64
N TRP A 75 2.50 6.00 2.90
CA TRP A 75 2.54 7.44 3.10
C TRP A 75 3.04 8.13 1.84
N ASP A 76 2.63 9.38 1.66
CA ASP A 76 3.28 10.22 0.66
C ASP A 76 4.74 10.44 1.06
N VAL A 77 5.57 10.79 0.07
CA VAL A 77 6.94 11.23 0.32
C VAL A 77 6.93 12.44 1.25
N ASN A 78 7.90 12.51 2.16
CA ASN A 78 8.06 13.68 3.01
C ASN A 78 8.63 14.83 2.16
N PRO A 79 7.92 15.96 2.04
CA PRO A 79 8.38 17.08 1.21
C PRO A 79 9.70 17.69 1.71
N ASP A 80 9.99 17.58 3.01
CA ASP A 80 11.20 18.16 3.61
C ASP A 80 12.49 17.39 3.26
N CYS A 81 12.36 16.12 2.85
CA CYS A 81 13.48 15.30 2.36
C CYS A 81 13.29 14.84 0.90
N THR A 82 12.43 15.53 0.14
CA THR A 82 12.26 15.32 -1.29
C THR A 82 13.05 16.36 -2.07
N PHE A 83 14.00 15.90 -2.88
CA PHE A 83 14.85 16.75 -3.70
C PHE A 83 14.62 16.45 -5.19
N VAL A 84 14.37 17.50 -5.97
CA VAL A 84 14.17 17.41 -7.41
C VAL A 84 15.19 18.29 -8.11
N THR A 85 15.96 17.70 -9.02
CA THR A 85 16.89 18.42 -9.89
C THR A 85 16.49 18.22 -11.34
N VAL A 86 16.31 19.31 -12.08
CA VAL A 86 16.01 19.27 -13.52
C VAL A 86 17.23 19.77 -14.28
N GLY A 87 17.82 18.91 -15.10
CA GLY A 87 18.95 19.21 -15.98
C GLY A 87 18.53 19.17 -17.45
N GLU A 88 19.47 19.47 -18.35
CA GLU A 88 19.23 19.41 -19.80
C GLU A 88 18.94 17.99 -20.30
N SER A 89 19.50 16.97 -19.63
CA SER A 89 19.40 15.56 -20.02
C SER A 89 18.34 14.76 -19.26
N GLY A 90 17.64 15.35 -18.28
CA GLY A 90 16.62 14.64 -17.52
C GLY A 90 16.29 15.22 -16.14
N ILE A 91 15.52 14.46 -15.37
CA ILE A 91 15.07 14.81 -14.02
C ILE A 91 15.62 13.77 -13.05
N ARG A 92 16.19 14.22 -11.94
CA ARG A 92 16.57 13.38 -10.80
C ARG A 92 15.70 13.71 -9.60
N ILE A 93 15.13 12.68 -8.99
CA ILE A 93 14.30 12.78 -7.78
C ILE A 93 14.94 11.89 -6.70
N SER A 94 15.07 12.43 -5.49
CA SER A 94 15.48 11.70 -4.29
C SER A 94 14.43 11.94 -3.22
N CYS A 95 13.91 10.89 -2.59
CA CYS A 95 12.87 11.01 -1.56
C CYS A 95 12.80 9.76 -0.71
N ASP A 96 12.30 9.91 0.52
CA ASP A 96 12.01 8.78 1.40
C ASP A 96 10.55 8.34 1.25
N THR A 97 10.35 7.02 1.30
CA THR A 97 9.03 6.38 1.32
C THR A 97 8.92 5.43 2.49
N ALA A 98 7.68 5.04 2.80
CA ALA A 98 7.40 4.23 3.97
C ALA A 98 7.63 2.73 3.69
N TRP A 99 8.73 2.18 4.21
CA TRP A 99 9.05 0.73 4.27
C TRP A 99 9.16 0.01 2.91
N GLY A 100 9.31 0.74 1.81
CA GLY A 100 9.50 0.15 0.50
C GLY A 100 9.21 1.11 -0.65
N PRO A 101 9.70 0.77 -1.85
CA PRO A 101 9.58 1.61 -3.03
C PRO A 101 8.11 1.78 -3.49
N PRO A 102 7.74 2.93 -4.08
CA PRO A 102 6.42 3.17 -4.66
C PRO A 102 6.27 2.51 -6.04
N GLU A 103 6.38 1.19 -6.09
CA GLU A 103 6.38 0.39 -7.33
C GLU A 103 5.18 0.68 -8.25
N GLY A 104 4.00 0.90 -7.68
CA GLY A 104 2.79 1.21 -8.45
C GLY A 104 2.93 2.50 -9.26
N ILE A 105 3.65 3.49 -8.72
CA ILE A 105 3.95 4.73 -9.43
C ILE A 105 4.91 4.47 -10.59
N TYR A 106 5.99 3.71 -10.36
CA TYR A 106 6.96 3.37 -11.41
C TYR A 106 6.29 2.62 -12.55
N ARG A 107 5.41 1.67 -12.23
CA ARG A 107 4.66 0.90 -13.21
C ARG A 107 3.75 1.77 -14.08
N GLU A 108 3.04 2.72 -13.47
CA GLU A 108 2.19 3.65 -14.20
C GLU A 108 3.01 4.67 -15.02
N LEU A 109 4.17 5.10 -14.54
CA LEU A 109 5.09 5.95 -15.30
C LEU A 109 5.56 5.25 -16.57
N ALA A 110 6.12 4.04 -16.45
CA ALA A 110 6.60 3.27 -17.59
C ALA A 110 5.47 3.04 -18.62
N LYS A 111 4.29 2.63 -18.15
CA LYS A 111 3.14 2.34 -19.02
C LYS A 111 2.59 3.59 -19.74
N ARG A 112 2.49 4.73 -19.05
CA ARG A 112 1.90 5.96 -19.62
C ARG A 112 2.86 6.71 -20.52
N PHE A 113 4.16 6.59 -20.26
CA PHE A 113 5.21 7.28 -20.99
C PHE A 113 6.19 6.25 -21.55
N PRO A 114 5.79 5.46 -22.56
CA PRO A 114 6.62 4.36 -23.07
C PRO A 114 7.93 4.83 -23.72
N ASP A 115 8.00 6.10 -24.11
CA ASP A 115 9.20 6.74 -24.68
C ASP A 115 10.14 7.30 -23.60
N VAL A 116 9.77 7.24 -22.32
CA VAL A 116 10.60 7.67 -21.19
C VAL A 116 11.33 6.47 -20.63
N GLU A 117 12.65 6.61 -20.52
CA GLU A 117 13.51 5.68 -19.79
C GLU A 117 13.81 6.28 -18.41
N PHE A 118 13.69 5.47 -17.36
CA PHE A 118 14.09 5.87 -16.02
C PHE A 118 14.65 4.71 -15.23
N GLU A 119 15.43 5.06 -14.21
CA GLU A 119 15.97 4.15 -13.22
C GLU A 119 15.60 4.66 -11.82
N ALA A 120 15.16 3.77 -10.93
CA ALA A 120 14.83 4.09 -9.55
C ALA A 120 15.54 3.11 -8.60
N LYS A 121 16.52 3.61 -7.86
CA LYS A 121 17.24 2.85 -6.84
C LYS A 121 16.54 2.99 -5.49
N TYR A 122 16.48 1.91 -4.73
CA TYR A 122 15.89 1.90 -3.38
C TYR A 122 16.78 1.14 -2.40
N LEU A 123 16.71 1.57 -1.14
CA LEU A 123 17.37 0.98 0.02
C LEU A 123 16.41 1.06 1.20
N GLU A 124 16.22 -0.05 1.91
CA GLU A 124 15.50 -0.11 3.18
C GLU A 124 16.36 -0.86 4.19
N GLU A 125 17.02 -0.10 5.06
CA GLU A 125 18.02 -0.63 6.00
C GLU A 125 17.39 -1.38 7.18
N GLY A 126 16.10 -1.15 7.48
CA GLY A 126 15.42 -1.79 8.61
C GLY A 126 15.19 -3.28 8.41
N MET A 127 14.83 -3.70 7.20
CA MET A 127 14.63 -5.09 6.77
C MET A 127 15.76 -5.59 5.87
N TRP A 128 16.77 -4.76 5.63
CA TRP A 128 17.99 -5.07 4.89
C TRP A 128 17.76 -5.55 3.45
N PHE A 129 17.10 -4.72 2.64
CA PHE A 129 16.93 -4.99 1.22
C PHE A 129 17.13 -3.73 0.37
N ALA A 130 17.61 -3.93 -0.85
CA ALA A 130 17.88 -2.86 -1.80
C ALA A 130 17.67 -3.37 -3.23
N GLY A 131 17.71 -2.46 -4.20
CA GLY A 131 17.63 -2.84 -5.61
C GLY A 131 17.35 -1.68 -6.53
N THR A 132 17.12 -2.02 -7.79
CA THR A 132 16.87 -1.07 -8.87
C THR A 132 15.65 -1.47 -9.66
N TYR A 133 14.77 -0.50 -9.91
CA TYR A 133 13.76 -0.60 -10.95
C TYR A 133 14.22 0.13 -12.20
N GLU A 134 13.97 -0.46 -13.36
CA GLU A 134 14.13 0.19 -14.65
C GLU A 134 12.79 0.23 -15.38
N GLY A 135 12.41 1.41 -15.85
CA GLY A 135 11.21 1.60 -16.67
C GLY A 135 11.60 2.03 -18.07
N HIS A 136 11.22 1.25 -19.07
CA HIS A 136 11.43 1.55 -20.48
C HIS A 136 10.49 0.71 -21.35
N GLU A 137 10.25 1.14 -22.59
CA GLU A 137 9.41 0.43 -23.57
C GLU A 137 7.99 0.08 -23.07
N GLY A 138 7.41 0.92 -22.21
CA GLY A 138 6.08 0.67 -21.65
C GLY A 138 6.02 -0.35 -20.51
N ALA A 139 7.17 -0.85 -20.04
CA ALA A 139 7.28 -1.91 -19.05
C ALA A 139 8.19 -1.50 -17.86
N LEU A 140 7.98 -2.16 -16.72
CA LEU A 140 8.79 -2.01 -15.52
C LEU A 140 9.51 -3.33 -15.25
N PHE A 141 10.81 -3.24 -14.99
CA PHE A 141 11.68 -4.36 -14.65
C PHE A 141 12.23 -4.15 -13.23
N ASP A 142 12.27 -5.22 -12.46
CA ASP A 142 12.74 -5.24 -11.07
C ASP A 142 14.04 -6.03 -10.96
N TYR A 143 15.07 -5.41 -10.39
CA TYR A 143 16.39 -5.97 -10.15
C TYR A 143 16.73 -5.83 -8.66
N PRO A 144 16.18 -6.71 -7.81
CA PRO A 144 16.50 -6.71 -6.40
C PRO A 144 17.97 -7.08 -6.20
N CYS A 145 18.63 -6.39 -5.27
CA CYS A 145 19.96 -6.75 -4.83
C CYS A 145 19.90 -8.06 -4.02
N THR A 146 20.94 -8.88 -4.11
CA THR A 146 21.12 -10.02 -3.21
C THR A 146 21.47 -9.52 -1.81
N ASP A 147 21.07 -10.24 -0.76
CA ASP A 147 21.35 -9.89 0.64
C ASP A 147 22.82 -9.52 0.89
N ASP A 148 23.76 -10.30 0.34
CA ASP A 148 25.21 -10.07 0.47
C ASP A 148 25.71 -8.79 -0.25
N GLY A 149 24.93 -8.27 -1.19
CA GLY A 149 25.25 -7.09 -2.00
C GLY A 149 24.63 -5.79 -1.49
N VAL A 150 23.72 -5.86 -0.51
CA VAL A 150 22.98 -4.67 -0.01
C VAL A 150 23.94 -3.63 0.56
N ARG A 151 25.00 -4.06 1.26
CA ARG A 151 26.03 -3.17 1.81
C ARG A 151 26.74 -2.38 0.72
N ASP A 152 27.29 -3.09 -0.27
CA ASP A 152 28.00 -2.49 -1.40
C ASP A 152 27.08 -1.55 -2.18
N PHE A 153 25.83 -1.96 -2.42
CA PHE A 153 24.82 -1.16 -3.12
C PHE A 153 24.48 0.13 -2.36
N ALA A 154 24.32 0.05 -1.03
CA ALA A 154 24.03 1.19 -0.18
C ALA A 154 25.20 2.18 -0.14
N THR A 155 26.44 1.70 -0.01
CA THR A 155 27.64 2.55 -0.08
C THR A 155 27.78 3.20 -1.46
N GLU A 156 27.58 2.45 -2.54
CA GLU A 156 27.76 2.96 -3.91
C GLU A 156 26.71 4.01 -4.30
N HIS A 157 25.43 3.75 -3.99
CA HIS A 157 24.33 4.54 -4.53
C HIS A 157 23.70 5.53 -3.53
N PHE A 158 23.84 5.26 -2.23
CA PHE A 158 23.28 6.09 -1.17
C PHE A 158 24.35 6.74 -0.29
N GLY A 159 25.63 6.35 -0.44
CA GLY A 159 26.73 6.91 0.33
C GLY A 159 26.69 6.49 1.80
N CYS A 160 26.03 5.37 2.11
CA CYS A 160 26.02 4.82 3.47
C CYS A 160 27.40 4.32 3.86
N GLU A 161 27.80 4.60 5.10
CA GLU A 161 29.00 4.08 5.73
C GLU A 161 28.55 3.04 6.78
N TYR A 162 29.13 1.84 6.70
CA TYR A 162 28.88 0.77 7.65
C TYR A 162 30.19 0.44 8.35
N ASP A 163 30.15 0.24 9.66
CA ASP A 163 31.32 -0.23 10.38
C ASP A 163 31.51 -1.73 10.13
N ASP A 164 32.75 -2.23 10.21
CA ASP A 164 33.07 -3.65 10.00
C ASP A 164 32.37 -4.59 11.01
N GLU A 165 31.72 -4.04 12.05
CA GLU A 165 31.02 -4.76 13.12
C GLU A 165 29.48 -4.83 12.94
N ASP A 166 28.92 -4.14 11.95
CA ASP A 166 27.47 -4.14 11.65
C ASP A 166 27.03 -5.36 10.80
#